data_AF-A0A9P0AZA9-F1
#
_entry.id   AF-A0A9P0AZA9-F1
#
_cell.length_a   1.000
_cell.length_b   1.000
_cell.length_c   1.000
_cell.angle_alpha   90.00
_cell.angle_beta   90.00
_cell.angle_gamma   90.00
#
_symmetry.space_group_name_H-M   'P 1'
#
loop_
_entity.id
_entity.type
_entity.pdbx_description
1 polymer ?
#
loop_
_entity_poly.entity_id
_entity_poly.type
_entity_poly.pdbx_seq_one_letter_code
_entity_poly.pdbx_strand_id
1 'polypeptide(L)'
;MFGVRCFCLLLLSFNLINGLHPPSYIKPCSLSDPNLNDCALKSGIEALPHLLEGDKKYGIQTLNPYYVDLIEVNQGDLKVNLKKPVTTGLEKVTLKAVKIDTETKKMSINTLFHNIVVTGNYEISGKILILPIEGQGKLNITVGDQINKFLNENWQDVLNEAGGAAIEVLKGACKNSLNGLFLKVPYNELFLQ
;
A
#
# COMPACT_ATOMS: atom_id res chain seq x y z
N MET A 1 6.22 64.55 -12.63
CA MET A 1 7.41 64.11 -11.86
C MET A 1 6.88 63.51 -10.56
N PHE A 2 6.99 62.24 -10.20
CA PHE A 2 7.71 61.05 -10.71
C PHE A 2 6.74 59.86 -10.61
N GLY A 3 6.58 59.10 -11.70
CA GLY A 3 5.87 57.83 -11.69
C GLY A 3 6.82 56.70 -11.33
N VAL A 4 6.50 55.94 -10.28
CA VAL A 4 7.18 54.67 -9.98
C VAL A 4 6.29 53.55 -10.48
N ARG A 5 6.49 53.17 -11.75
CA ARG A 5 6.01 51.90 -12.29
C ARG A 5 6.90 50.80 -11.73
N CYS A 6 6.50 50.20 -10.61
CA CYS A 6 7.10 48.95 -10.14
C CYS A 6 6.54 47.81 -11.01
N PHE A 7 7.22 47.53 -12.11
CA PHE A 7 6.92 46.41 -12.99
C PHE A 7 7.54 45.15 -12.35
N CYS A 8 6.86 44.57 -11.36
CA CYS A 8 7.19 43.23 -10.89
C CYS A 8 6.84 42.23 -11.98
N LEU A 9 7.80 41.97 -12.88
CA LEU A 9 7.85 40.76 -13.68
C LEU A 9 7.99 39.57 -12.70
N LEU A 10 6.85 39.08 -12.21
CA LEU A 10 6.75 37.69 -11.77
C LEU A 10 7.01 36.84 -13.01
N LEU A 11 8.27 36.48 -13.24
CA LEU A 11 8.61 35.29 -13.99
C LEU A 11 7.95 34.14 -13.24
N LEU A 12 6.71 33.83 -13.63
CA LEU A 12 6.18 32.48 -13.47
C LEU A 12 7.15 31.61 -14.25
N SER A 13 8.19 31.11 -13.58
CA SER A 13 8.84 29.89 -14.00
C SER A 13 7.71 28.85 -13.97
N PHE A 14 7.03 28.69 -15.11
CA PHE A 14 6.40 27.45 -15.46
C PHE A 14 7.54 26.43 -15.46
N ASN A 15 7.85 25.90 -14.27
CA ASN A 15 8.44 24.59 -14.19
C ASN A 15 7.39 23.69 -14.83
N LEU A 16 7.57 23.39 -16.12
CA LEU A 16 6.98 22.20 -16.70
C LEU A 16 7.44 21.08 -15.78
N ILE A 17 6.56 20.63 -14.90
CA ILE A 17 6.73 19.38 -14.17
C ILE A 17 6.60 18.31 -15.24
N ASN A 18 7.68 18.10 -16.01
CA ASN A 18 7.79 16.94 -16.85
C ASN A 18 7.88 15.77 -15.87
N GLY A 19 6.80 15.01 -15.78
CA GLY A 19 6.78 13.82 -14.97
C GLY A 19 7.90 12.87 -15.39
N LEU A 20 8.38 12.07 -14.45
CA LEU A 20 9.33 11.00 -14.72
C LEU A 20 8.70 10.00 -15.68
N HIS A 21 9.51 9.47 -16.60
CA HIS A 21 9.13 8.27 -17.32
C HIS A 21 8.92 7.10 -16.34
N PRO A 22 8.06 6.12 -16.69
CA PRO A 22 7.84 4.95 -15.89
C PRO A 22 9.16 4.22 -15.57
N PRO A 23 9.28 3.62 -14.38
CA PRO A 23 10.43 2.76 -14.11
C PRO A 23 10.47 1.61 -15.12
N SER A 24 11.67 1.18 -15.50
CA SER A 24 11.87 0.14 -16.52
C SER A 24 11.26 -1.22 -16.15
N TYR A 25 11.02 -1.46 -14.86
CA TYR A 25 10.40 -2.68 -14.34
C TYR A 25 8.85 -2.65 -14.38
N ILE A 26 8.23 -1.51 -14.67
CA ILE A 26 6.77 -1.43 -14.93
C ILE A 26 6.59 -1.31 -16.43
N LYS A 27 6.19 -2.42 -17.07
CA LYS A 27 5.88 -2.41 -18.50
C LYS A 27 4.47 -1.84 -18.71
N PRO A 28 4.30 -0.77 -19.49
CA PRO A 28 2.99 -0.19 -19.69
C PRO A 28 2.10 -1.12 -20.54
N CYS A 29 0.79 -1.08 -20.26
CA CYS A 29 -0.21 -1.83 -20.99
C CYS A 29 -1.11 -0.89 -21.79
N SER A 30 -1.55 -1.32 -22.98
CA SER A 30 -2.53 -0.57 -23.75
C SER A 30 -3.93 -0.76 -23.18
N LEU A 31 -4.64 0.33 -22.92
CA LEU A 31 -6.03 0.29 -22.46
C LEU A 31 -7.00 -0.25 -23.51
N SER A 32 -6.60 -0.22 -24.78
CA SER A 32 -7.35 -0.79 -25.91
C SER A 32 -7.02 -2.25 -26.19
N ASP A 33 -6.08 -2.86 -25.46
CA ASP A 33 -5.73 -4.28 -25.62
C ASP A 33 -6.88 -5.18 -25.13
N PRO A 34 -7.42 -6.08 -25.99
CA PRO A 34 -8.42 -7.05 -25.55
C PRO A 34 -7.94 -7.96 -24.40
N ASN A 35 -6.64 -8.09 -24.19
CA ASN A 35 -6.00 -8.86 -23.11
C ASN A 35 -5.35 -7.95 -22.04
N LEU A 36 -5.89 -6.73 -21.83
CA LEU A 36 -5.38 -5.75 -20.86
C LEU A 36 -5.08 -6.36 -19.47
N ASN A 37 -5.98 -7.22 -18.97
CA ASN A 37 -5.81 -7.85 -17.66
C ASN A 37 -4.59 -8.79 -17.60
N ASP A 38 -4.32 -9.54 -18.67
CA ASP A 38 -3.15 -10.43 -18.76
C ASP A 38 -1.86 -9.63 -18.90
N CYS A 39 -1.88 -8.55 -19.68
CA CYS A 39 -0.77 -7.61 -19.75
C CYS A 39 -0.46 -7.02 -18.36
N ALA A 40 -1.48 -6.54 -17.65
CA ALA A 40 -1.33 -5.93 -16.34
C ALA A 40 -0.83 -6.94 -15.30
N LEU A 41 -1.31 -8.19 -15.34
CA LEU A 41 -0.81 -9.27 -14.49
C LEU A 41 0.68 -9.54 -14.76
N LYS A 42 1.07 -9.67 -16.02
CA LYS A 42 2.48 -9.90 -16.40
C LYS A 42 3.37 -8.75 -15.96
N SER A 43 2.95 -7.51 -16.23
CA SER A 43 3.68 -6.31 -15.80
C SER A 43 3.81 -6.26 -14.27
N GLY A 44 2.74 -6.57 -13.54
CA GLY A 44 2.75 -6.63 -12.07
C GLY A 44 3.70 -7.71 -11.53
N ILE A 45 3.75 -8.89 -12.15
CA ILE A 45 4.69 -9.97 -11.77
C ILE A 45 6.14 -9.54 -11.97
N GLU A 46 6.45 -8.90 -13.09
CA GLU A 46 7.81 -8.41 -13.38
C GLU A 46 8.20 -7.21 -12.50
N ALA A 47 7.25 -6.36 -12.14
CA ALA A 47 7.48 -5.19 -11.29
C ALA A 47 7.65 -5.57 -9.81
N LEU A 48 6.96 -6.62 -9.34
CA LEU A 48 6.85 -6.96 -7.92
C LEU A 48 8.20 -7.02 -7.18
N PRO A 49 9.25 -7.72 -7.66
CA PRO A 49 10.52 -7.78 -6.93
C PRO A 49 11.12 -6.40 -6.66
N HIS A 50 11.06 -5.49 -7.64
CA HIS A 50 11.55 -4.13 -7.51
C HIS A 50 10.68 -3.26 -6.59
N LEU A 51 9.35 -3.47 -6.61
CA LEU A 51 8.45 -2.80 -5.68
C LEU A 51 8.69 -3.24 -4.23
N LEU A 52 9.05 -4.50 -4.00
CA LEU A 52 9.35 -5.02 -2.67
C LEU A 52 10.64 -4.46 -2.09
N GLU A 53 11.69 -4.35 -2.92
CA GLU A 53 12.95 -3.69 -2.55
C GLU A 53 12.75 -2.19 -2.29
N GLY A 54 11.81 -1.57 -3.02
CA GLY A 54 11.53 -0.14 -3.00
C GLY A 54 12.35 0.61 -4.04
N ASP A 55 11.92 1.84 -4.33
CA ASP A 55 12.58 2.74 -5.28
C ASP A 55 12.43 4.19 -4.82
N LYS A 56 13.49 4.73 -4.21
CA LYS A 56 13.51 6.12 -3.72
C LYS A 56 13.32 7.15 -4.83
N LYS A 57 13.79 6.88 -6.06
CA LYS A 57 13.62 7.79 -7.20
C LYS A 57 12.13 7.97 -7.47
N TYR A 58 11.35 6.89 -7.39
CA TYR A 58 9.89 6.92 -7.54
C TYR A 58 9.15 7.04 -6.21
N GLY A 59 9.82 7.34 -5.09
CA GLY A 59 9.15 7.50 -3.78
C GLY A 59 8.50 6.23 -3.24
N ILE A 60 8.89 5.07 -3.75
CA ILE A 60 8.41 3.76 -3.31
C ILE A 60 9.30 3.34 -2.14
N GLN A 61 8.71 3.15 -0.97
CA GLN A 61 9.44 2.64 0.18
C GLN A 61 9.68 1.13 0.06
N THR A 62 10.65 0.61 0.81
CA THR A 62 10.82 -0.84 0.93
C THR A 62 9.56 -1.46 1.54
N LEU A 63 9.04 -2.48 0.85
CA LEU A 63 7.86 -3.22 1.28
C LEU A 63 8.23 -4.59 1.85
N ASN A 64 9.49 -5.01 1.81
CA ASN A 64 9.92 -6.25 2.44
C ASN A 64 11.38 -6.20 2.94
N PRO A 65 11.62 -6.12 4.26
CA PRO A 65 10.62 -5.99 5.31
C PRO A 65 9.85 -4.65 5.24
N TYR A 66 8.56 -4.67 5.55
CA TYR A 66 7.76 -3.45 5.68
C TYR A 66 7.74 -2.99 7.15
N TYR A 67 8.16 -1.74 7.37
CA TYR A 67 8.23 -1.13 8.69
C TYR A 67 7.10 -0.11 8.85
N VAL A 68 6.43 -0.17 10.01
CA VAL A 68 5.47 0.86 10.44
C VAL A 68 5.85 1.28 11.85
N ASP A 69 5.74 2.56 12.19
CA ASP A 69 6.12 3.07 13.50
C ASP A 69 5.10 2.72 14.59
N LEU A 70 3.82 2.93 14.29
CA LEU A 70 2.71 2.70 15.21
C LEU A 70 1.44 2.36 14.42
N ILE A 71 0.72 1.34 14.86
CA ILE A 71 -0.66 1.07 14.46
C ILE A 71 -1.51 1.17 15.71
N GLU A 72 -2.52 2.04 15.69
CA GLU A 72 -3.48 2.20 16.77
C GLU A 72 -4.82 1.64 16.33
N VAL A 73 -5.35 0.70 17.09
CA VAL A 73 -6.67 0.11 16.86
C VAL A 73 -7.52 0.41 18.09
N ASN A 74 -8.60 1.14 17.87
CA ASN A 74 -9.56 1.49 18.91
C ASN A 74 -10.88 0.81 18.60
N GLN A 75 -11.34 -0.08 19.48
CA GLN A 75 -12.60 -0.79 19.34
C GLN A 75 -13.37 -0.70 20.66
N GLY A 76 -14.36 0.19 20.71
CA GLY A 76 -15.04 0.54 21.96
C GLY A 76 -14.07 1.11 22.99
N ASP A 77 -14.10 0.55 24.20
CA ASP A 77 -13.19 0.93 25.30
C ASP A 77 -11.82 0.23 25.23
N LEU A 78 -11.59 -0.65 24.24
CA LEU A 78 -10.32 -1.34 24.05
C LEU A 78 -9.44 -0.58 23.08
N LYS A 79 -8.22 -0.27 23.52
CA LYS A 79 -7.16 0.34 22.71
C LYS A 79 -6.02 -0.66 22.57
N VAL A 80 -5.58 -0.89 21.34
CA VAL A 80 -4.48 -1.78 20.99
C VAL A 80 -3.47 -0.99 20.16
N ASN A 81 -2.25 -0.87 20.68
CA ASN A 81 -1.15 -0.18 20.03
C ASN A 81 -0.09 -1.20 19.62
N LEU A 82 0.17 -1.31 18.32
CA LEU A 82 1.29 -2.09 17.79
C LEU A 82 2.45 -1.15 17.49
N LYS A 83 3.51 -1.25 18.29
CA LYS A 83 4.71 -0.40 18.19
C LYS A 83 5.79 -1.09 17.37
N LYS A 84 6.30 -0.36 16.38
CA LYS A 84 7.35 -0.80 15.45
C LYS A 84 7.08 -2.18 14.82
N PRO A 85 5.86 -2.48 14.35
CA PRO A 85 5.63 -3.75 13.67
C PRO A 85 6.46 -3.85 12.39
N VAL A 86 6.96 -5.04 12.14
CA VAL A 86 7.77 -5.41 10.98
C VAL A 86 7.12 -6.60 10.30
N THR A 87 6.75 -6.42 9.04
CA THR A 87 6.16 -7.47 8.19
C THR A 87 7.21 -8.01 7.24
N THR A 88 7.31 -9.33 7.14
CA THR A 88 8.21 -10.05 6.22
C THR A 88 7.46 -11.17 5.49
N GLY A 89 8.07 -11.74 4.43
CA GLY A 89 7.49 -12.82 3.65
C GLY A 89 6.72 -12.36 2.41
N LEU A 90 6.71 -11.05 2.13
CA LEU A 90 6.00 -10.49 0.98
C LEU A 90 6.65 -10.88 -0.35
N GLU A 91 7.91 -11.31 -0.36
CA GLU A 91 8.60 -11.91 -1.52
C GLU A 91 7.97 -13.22 -1.98
N LYS A 92 7.16 -13.87 -1.14
CA LYS A 92 6.48 -15.13 -1.45
C LYS A 92 5.06 -14.92 -1.96
N VAL A 93 4.61 -13.67 -2.13
CA VAL A 93 3.27 -13.39 -2.63
C VAL A 93 3.12 -13.88 -4.07
N THR A 94 1.94 -14.41 -4.41
CA THR A 94 1.60 -14.79 -5.78
C THR A 94 0.47 -13.91 -6.29
N LEU A 95 0.74 -13.15 -7.34
CA LEU A 95 -0.31 -12.44 -8.08
C LEU A 95 -1.09 -13.46 -8.90
N LYS A 96 -2.41 -13.53 -8.67
CA LYS A 96 -3.31 -14.45 -9.37
C LYS A 96 -4.05 -13.77 -10.51
N ALA A 97 -4.47 -12.54 -10.31
CA ALA A 97 -5.15 -11.76 -11.33
C ALA A 97 -4.96 -10.27 -11.07
N VAL A 98 -4.95 -9.49 -12.15
CA VAL A 98 -5.12 -8.04 -12.14
C VAL A 98 -6.30 -7.74 -13.05
N LYS A 99 -7.29 -7.01 -12.54
CA LYS A 99 -8.45 -6.57 -13.31
C LYS A 99 -8.47 -5.06 -13.37
N ILE A 100 -8.47 -4.51 -14.57
CA ILE A 100 -8.59 -3.07 -14.80
C ILE A 100 -9.95 -2.82 -15.43
N ASP A 101 -10.77 -2.05 -14.72
CA ASP A 101 -12.04 -1.52 -15.21
C ASP A 101 -11.80 -0.08 -15.66
N THR A 102 -11.80 0.13 -16.97
CA THR A 102 -11.53 1.44 -17.59
C THR A 102 -12.72 2.40 -17.47
N GLU A 103 -13.94 1.90 -17.33
CA GLU A 103 -15.15 2.71 -17.16
C GLU A 103 -15.20 3.30 -15.74
N THR A 104 -15.02 2.44 -14.73
CA THR A 104 -15.06 2.86 -13.32
C THR A 104 -13.71 3.33 -12.80
N LYS A 105 -12.65 3.22 -13.61
CA LYS A 105 -11.25 3.54 -13.27
C LYS A 105 -10.77 2.80 -12.01
N LYS A 106 -11.21 1.55 -11.86
CA LYS A 106 -10.85 0.70 -10.72
C LYS A 106 -9.86 -0.37 -11.16
N MET A 107 -8.87 -0.60 -10.31
CA MET A 107 -7.95 -1.72 -10.45
C MET A 107 -8.16 -2.65 -9.25
N SER A 108 -8.39 -3.92 -9.53
CA SER A 108 -8.49 -4.98 -8.52
C SER A 108 -7.32 -5.93 -8.70
N ILE A 109 -6.59 -6.19 -7.62
CA ILE A 109 -5.43 -7.09 -7.61
C ILE A 109 -5.76 -8.26 -6.70
N ASN A 110 -5.71 -9.48 -7.24
CA ASN A 110 -5.91 -10.70 -6.49
C ASN A 110 -4.54 -11.31 -6.17
N THR A 111 -4.17 -11.30 -4.90
CA THR A 111 -2.89 -11.82 -4.41
C THR A 111 -3.10 -12.92 -3.37
N LEU A 112 -2.29 -13.98 -3.45
CA LEU A 112 -2.15 -14.96 -2.38
C LEU A 112 -0.85 -14.71 -1.62
N PHE A 113 -0.97 -14.54 -0.31
CA PHE A 113 0.17 -14.36 0.58
C PHE A 113 0.59 -15.71 1.16
N HIS A 114 1.88 -16.04 1.13
CA HIS A 114 2.39 -17.29 1.68
C HIS A 114 3.35 -17.00 2.83
N ASN A 115 3.01 -17.45 4.04
CA ASN A 115 3.86 -17.36 5.22
C ASN A 115 4.32 -15.93 5.52
N ILE A 116 3.36 -15.02 5.71
CA ILE A 116 3.65 -13.66 6.17
C ILE A 116 3.94 -13.70 7.66
N VAL A 117 5.00 -13.03 8.09
CA VAL A 117 5.34 -12.92 9.51
C VAL A 117 5.31 -11.45 9.91
N VAL A 118 4.54 -11.14 10.94
CA VAL A 118 4.46 -9.82 11.56
C VAL A 118 5.00 -9.91 12.97
N THR A 119 6.08 -9.18 13.23
CA THR A 119 6.69 -9.08 14.57
C THR A 119 6.58 -7.66 15.09
N GLY A 120 6.59 -7.46 16.40
CA GLY A 120 6.55 -6.12 16.99
C GLY A 120 6.35 -6.16 18.48
N ASN A 121 5.94 -5.03 19.06
CA ASN A 121 5.48 -4.97 20.45
C ASN A 121 4.03 -4.52 20.47
N TYR A 122 3.22 -5.09 21.35
CA TYR A 122 1.85 -4.66 21.56
C TYR A 122 1.68 -4.05 22.94
N GLU A 123 0.76 -3.10 23.05
CA GLU A 123 0.23 -2.57 24.29
C GLU A 123 -1.29 -2.52 24.16
N ILE A 124 -1.99 -3.12 25.11
CA ILE A 124 -3.44 -3.18 25.19
C ILE A 124 -3.84 -2.47 26.47
N SER A 125 -4.81 -1.57 26.37
CA SER A 125 -5.41 -0.89 27.52
C SER A 125 -6.90 -0.71 27.27
N GLY A 126 -7.72 -0.91 28.28
CA GLY A 126 -9.16 -0.72 28.14
C GLY A 126 -9.97 -1.43 29.19
N LYS A 127 -11.24 -1.67 28.87
CA LYS A 127 -12.16 -2.41 29.72
C LYS A 127 -12.98 -3.39 28.91
N ILE A 128 -13.23 -4.57 29.48
CA ILE A 128 -14.26 -5.49 29.01
C ILE A 128 -15.38 -5.45 30.05
N LEU A 129 -16.52 -4.87 29.67
CA LEU A 129 -17.64 -4.55 30.57
C LEU A 129 -17.18 -3.68 31.75
N ILE A 130 -16.92 -4.27 32.92
CA ILE A 130 -16.44 -3.59 34.12
C ILE A 130 -14.97 -3.89 34.45
N LEU A 131 -14.36 -4.87 33.78
CA LEU A 131 -13.02 -5.35 34.10
C LEU A 131 -11.97 -4.55 33.33
N PRO A 132 -11.05 -3.85 34.01
CA PRO A 132 -9.92 -3.23 33.34
C PRO A 132 -8.96 -4.29 32.79
N ILE A 133 -8.54 -4.10 31.55
CA ILE A 133 -7.57 -4.95 30.86
C ILE A 133 -6.38 -4.08 30.49
N GLU A 134 -5.21 -4.49 30.94
CA GLU A 134 -3.93 -3.91 30.56
C GLU A 134 -2.96 -5.05 30.24
N GLY A 135 -2.16 -4.88 29.19
CA GLY A 135 -1.17 -5.87 28.82
C GLY A 135 -0.17 -5.30 27.83
N GLN A 136 1.09 -5.70 27.96
CA GLN A 136 2.14 -5.33 27.01
C GLN A 136 3.07 -6.51 26.77
N GLY A 137 3.60 -6.62 25.57
CA GLY A 137 4.46 -7.74 25.24
C GLY A 137 4.98 -7.73 23.81
N LYS A 138 5.60 -8.85 23.42
CA LYS A 138 6.06 -9.07 22.05
C LYS A 138 4.96 -9.69 21.23
N LEU A 139 4.79 -9.20 20.01
CA LEU A 139 3.93 -9.76 18.99
C LEU A 139 4.77 -10.60 18.03
N ASN A 140 4.30 -11.81 17.72
CA ASN A 140 4.76 -12.61 16.60
C ASN A 140 3.56 -13.34 16.00
N ILE A 141 3.07 -12.86 14.86
CA ILE A 141 1.99 -13.46 14.09
C ILE A 141 2.62 -14.08 12.86
N THR A 142 2.34 -15.36 12.62
CA THR A 142 2.68 -16.03 11.35
C THR A 142 1.38 -16.40 10.65
N VAL A 143 1.17 -15.89 9.44
CA VAL A 143 0.04 -16.21 8.57
C VAL A 143 0.51 -17.21 7.53
N GLY A 144 0.45 -18.50 7.89
CA GLY A 144 0.71 -19.62 6.98
C GLY A 144 -0.58 -20.18 6.36
N ASP A 145 -0.46 -21.30 5.64
CA ASP A 145 -1.55 -21.84 4.81
C ASP A 145 -2.83 -22.18 5.59
N GLN A 146 -2.71 -22.70 6.82
CA GLN A 146 -3.88 -23.01 7.65
C GLN A 146 -4.62 -21.76 8.10
N ILE A 147 -3.88 -20.73 8.53
CA ILE A 147 -4.47 -19.45 8.93
C ILE A 147 -5.07 -18.78 7.70
N ASN A 148 -4.38 -18.81 6.54
CA ASN A 148 -4.94 -18.32 5.28
C ASN A 148 -6.28 -18.99 4.93
N LYS A 149 -6.35 -20.31 5.07
CA LYS A 149 -7.61 -21.05 4.83
C LYS A 149 -8.71 -20.57 5.78
N PHE A 150 -8.42 -20.46 7.08
CA PHE A 150 -9.38 -19.95 8.06
C PHE A 150 -9.83 -18.52 7.75
N LEU A 151 -8.90 -17.62 7.43
CA LEU A 151 -9.18 -16.23 7.06
C LEU A 151 -10.08 -16.16 5.82
N ASN A 152 -9.88 -17.05 4.84
CA ASN A 152 -10.71 -17.09 3.64
C ASN A 152 -12.12 -17.63 3.92
N GLU A 153 -12.25 -18.65 4.78
CA GLU A 153 -13.55 -19.24 5.15
C GLU A 153 -14.37 -18.30 6.03
N ASN A 154 -13.72 -17.46 6.86
CA ASN A 154 -14.35 -16.62 7.87
C ASN A 154 -14.09 -15.11 7.64
N TRP A 155 -13.88 -14.69 6.38
CA TRP A 155 -13.36 -13.35 6.07
C TRP A 155 -14.26 -12.21 6.58
N GLN A 156 -15.58 -12.41 6.62
CA GLN A 156 -16.53 -11.38 7.05
C GLN A 156 -16.40 -11.11 8.55
N ASP A 157 -16.40 -12.18 9.36
CA ASP A 157 -16.32 -12.08 10.82
C ASP A 157 -14.96 -11.51 11.23
N VAL A 158 -13.88 -12.02 10.64
CA VAL A 158 -12.53 -11.50 10.90
C VAL A 158 -12.41 -10.03 10.54
N LEU A 159 -12.99 -9.60 9.41
CA LEU A 159 -12.97 -8.20 9.00
C LEU A 159 -13.71 -7.31 10.00
N ASN A 160 -14.88 -7.74 10.47
CA ASN A 160 -15.71 -7.00 11.42
C ASN A 160 -15.09 -6.92 12.81
N GLU A 161 -14.38 -7.96 13.24
CA GLU A 161 -13.86 -8.06 14.60
C GLU A 161 -12.43 -7.53 14.74
N ALA A 162 -11.54 -7.85 13.79
CA ALA A 162 -10.10 -7.62 13.90
C ALA A 162 -9.46 -7.00 12.65
N GLY A 163 -10.25 -6.74 11.59
CA GLY A 163 -9.75 -6.29 10.30
C GLY A 163 -9.16 -4.88 10.30
N GLY A 164 -9.56 -4.02 11.25
CA GLY A 164 -9.15 -2.61 11.28
C GLY A 164 -7.62 -2.40 11.25
N ALA A 165 -6.88 -3.19 12.03
CA ALA A 165 -5.41 -3.14 12.06
C ALA A 165 -4.80 -3.41 10.68
N ALA A 166 -5.26 -4.50 10.04
CA ALA A 166 -4.77 -4.94 8.75
C ALA A 166 -5.14 -3.92 7.65
N ILE A 167 -6.35 -3.37 7.68
CA ILE A 167 -6.81 -2.34 6.73
C ILE A 167 -5.91 -1.11 6.80
N GLU A 168 -5.61 -0.58 7.99
CA GLU A 168 -4.80 0.63 8.11
C GLU A 168 -3.36 0.41 7.63
N VAL A 169 -2.77 -0.76 7.89
CA VAL A 169 -1.46 -1.13 7.34
C VAL A 169 -1.48 -1.21 5.82
N LEU A 170 -2.45 -1.94 5.25
CA LEU A 170 -2.57 -2.12 3.80
C LEU A 170 -2.83 -0.78 3.10
N LYS A 171 -3.71 0.04 3.67
CA LYS A 171 -4.02 1.39 3.18
C LYS A 171 -2.79 2.28 3.21
N GLY A 172 -2.00 2.26 4.28
CA GLY A 172 -0.73 2.98 4.36
C GLY A 172 0.27 2.53 3.29
N ALA A 173 0.47 1.21 3.16
CA ALA A 173 1.39 0.63 2.19
C ALA A 173 1.00 0.99 0.74
N CYS A 174 -0.28 0.80 0.40
CA CYS A 174 -0.82 1.17 -0.91
C CYS A 174 -0.71 2.67 -1.15
N LYS A 175 -1.16 3.50 -0.20
CA LYS A 175 -1.13 4.96 -0.35
C LYS A 175 0.29 5.48 -0.55
N ASN A 176 1.26 5.03 0.24
CA ASN A 176 2.64 5.49 0.14
C ASN A 176 3.28 5.07 -1.19
N SER A 177 3.08 3.80 -1.60
CA SER A 177 3.63 3.28 -2.85
C SER A 177 3.01 3.94 -4.08
N LEU A 178 1.69 4.04 -4.10
CA LEU A 178 0.95 4.64 -5.22
C LEU A 178 1.19 6.15 -5.28
N ASN A 179 1.19 6.87 -4.16
CA ASN A 179 1.49 8.30 -4.16
C ASN A 179 2.93 8.57 -4.63
N GLY A 180 3.89 7.76 -4.19
CA GLY A 180 5.27 7.86 -4.68
C GLY A 180 5.32 7.81 -6.21
N LEU A 181 4.70 6.78 -6.78
CA LEU A 181 4.72 6.52 -8.22
C LEU A 181 3.89 7.55 -9.00
N PHE A 182 2.60 7.69 -8.70
CA PHE A 182 1.66 8.51 -9.50
C PHE A 182 1.85 10.02 -9.35
N LEU A 183 2.44 10.51 -8.25
CA LEU A 183 2.82 11.93 -8.18
C LEU A 183 4.01 12.27 -9.09
N LYS A 184 4.79 11.26 -9.47
CA LYS A 184 6.01 11.42 -10.27
C LYS A 184 5.82 11.00 -11.71
N VAL A 185 4.99 9.99 -11.98
CA VAL A 185 4.77 9.43 -13.32
C VAL A 185 3.35 9.76 -13.80
N PRO A 186 3.19 10.49 -14.93
CA PRO A 186 1.88 10.80 -15.50
C PRO A 186 1.10 9.54 -15.89
N TYR A 187 -0.23 9.58 -15.74
CA TYR A 187 -1.09 8.43 -16.04
C TYR A 187 -0.95 7.91 -17.48
N ASN A 188 -0.84 8.83 -18.45
CA ASN A 188 -0.70 8.52 -19.88
C ASN A 188 0.66 7.90 -20.25
N GLU A 189 1.65 7.96 -19.36
CA GLU A 189 2.92 7.26 -19.53
C GLU A 189 2.87 5.82 -18.97
N LEU A 190 2.03 5.58 -17.95
CA LEU A 190 1.83 4.26 -17.35
C LEU A 190 0.87 3.39 -18.16
N PHE A 191 -0.04 4.00 -18.89
CA PHE A 191 -1.04 3.33 -19.70
C PHE A 191 -1.00 3.88 -21.13
N LEU A 192 -0.73 3.01 -22.09
CA LEU A 192 -0.80 3.36 -23.50
C LEU A 192 -2.27 3.48 -23.90
N GLN A 193 -2.60 4.45 -24.75
CA GLN A 193 -3.95 4.64 -25.30
C GLN A 193 -4.18 3.68 -26.47
#